data_AF-A0A2H6AWI1-F1
#
_entry.id   AF-A0A2H6AWI1-F1
#
_cell.length_a   1.000
_cell.length_b   1.000
_cell.length_c   1.000
_cell.angle_alpha   90.00
_cell.angle_beta   90.00
_cell.angle_gamma   90.00
#
_symmetry.space_group_name_H-M   'P 1'
#
loop_
_entity.id
_entity.type
_entity.pdbx_description
1 polymer ?
#
loop_
_entity_poly.entity_id
_entity_poly.type
_entity_poly.pdbx_seq_one_letter_code
_entity_poly.pdbx_strand_id
1 'polypeptide(L)'
;MEGWLRAVKAFVVIAGVLIVLGTGTLVALLVARTGPRAVSLAEPRRVALPAGLRLVRASATGDRVLLELVDEHDRPHLLLVDAATGTPVGYLMIAPTP
;
A
#
# COMPACT_ATOMS: atom_id res chain seq x y z
N MET A 1 19.67 -51.15 -5.03
CA MET A 1 18.46 -50.35 -5.36
C MET A 1 17.93 -49.55 -4.16
N GLU A 2 18.20 -49.96 -2.90
CA GLU A 2 17.77 -49.22 -1.69
C GLU A 2 18.37 -47.82 -1.51
N GLY A 3 19.62 -47.57 -1.97
CA GLY A 3 20.25 -46.25 -1.86
C GLY A 3 19.53 -45.18 -2.68
N TRP A 4 19.07 -45.53 -3.88
CA TRP A 4 18.33 -44.62 -4.76
C TRP A 4 16.97 -44.24 -4.17
N LEU A 5 16.24 -45.22 -3.63
CA LEU A 5 14.95 -44.98 -2.99
C LEU A 5 15.08 -44.07 -1.76
N ARG A 6 16.15 -44.24 -0.97
CA ARG A 6 16.45 -43.37 0.18
C ARG A 6 16.78 -41.94 -0.26
N ALA A 7 17.53 -41.76 -1.34
CA ALA A 7 17.87 -40.44 -1.88
C ALA A 7 16.62 -39.68 -2.36
N VAL A 8 15.74 -40.35 -3.11
CA VAL A 8 14.48 -39.75 -3.59
C VAL A 8 13.59 -39.36 -2.41
N LYS A 9 13.45 -40.24 -1.40
CA LYS A 9 12.65 -39.95 -0.21
C LYS A 9 13.20 -38.74 0.55
N ALA A 10 14.52 -38.65 0.74
CA ALA A 10 15.15 -37.51 1.40
C ALA A 10 14.89 -36.20 0.64
N PHE A 11 15.01 -36.22 -0.68
CA PHE A 11 14.71 -35.06 -1.53
C PHE A 11 13.27 -34.57 -1.35
N VAL A 12 12.30 -35.49 -1.39
CA VAL A 12 10.88 -35.15 -1.21
C VAL A 12 10.61 -34.56 0.18
N VAL A 13 11.21 -35.12 1.23
CA VAL A 13 11.07 -34.60 2.59
C VAL A 13 11.62 -33.17 2.69
N ILE A 14 12.81 -32.92 2.14
CA ILE A 14 13.41 -31.58 2.13
C ILE A 14 12.55 -30.60 1.34
N ALA A 15 12.07 -30.99 0.16
CA ALA A 15 11.18 -30.16 -0.66
C ALA A 15 9.87 -29.83 0.07
N GLY A 16 9.26 -30.81 0.75
CA GLY A 16 8.07 -30.61 1.56
C GLY A 16 8.31 -29.62 2.70
N VAL A 17 9.41 -29.77 3.43
CA VAL A 17 9.79 -28.85 4.51
C VAL A 17 9.99 -27.43 3.99
N LEU A 18 10.67 -27.26 2.85
CA LEU A 18 10.86 -25.95 2.21
C LEU A 18 9.54 -25.28 1.84
N ILE A 19 8.57 -26.04 1.30
CA ILE A 19 7.25 -25.51 0.94
C ILE A 19 6.50 -25.04 2.20
N VAL A 20 6.50 -25.82 3.27
CA VAL A 20 5.84 -25.47 4.53
C VAL A 20 6.48 -24.22 5.14
N LEU A 21 7.81 -24.15 5.17
CA LEU A 21 8.54 -22.97 5.66
C LEU A 21 8.24 -21.73 4.81
N GLY A 22 8.30 -21.84 3.49
CA GLY A 22 8.02 -20.72 2.58
C GLY A 22 6.59 -20.19 2.73
N THR A 23 5.62 -21.10 2.80
CA THR A 23 4.20 -20.75 3.01
C THR A 23 4.00 -20.08 4.38
N GLY A 24 4.56 -20.66 5.44
CA GLY A 24 4.48 -20.07 6.79
C GLY A 24 5.10 -18.68 6.85
N THR A 25 6.22 -18.47 6.17
CA THR A 25 6.90 -17.16 6.10
C THR A 25 6.03 -16.14 5.36
N LEU A 26 5.43 -16.52 4.23
CA LEU A 26 4.51 -15.65 3.49
C LEU A 26 3.29 -15.26 4.34
N VAL A 27 2.69 -16.22 5.04
CA VAL A 27 1.57 -15.95 5.94
C VAL A 27 1.99 -15.01 7.07
N ALA A 28 3.14 -15.26 7.70
CA ALA A 28 3.67 -14.41 8.76
C ALA A 28 3.90 -12.97 8.29
N LEU A 29 4.48 -12.79 7.09
CA LEU A 29 4.68 -11.47 6.48
C LEU A 29 3.36 -10.78 6.16
N LEU A 30 2.35 -11.54 5.70
CA LEU A 30 1.03 -10.99 5.40
C LEU A 30 0.31 -10.53 6.67
N VAL A 31 0.39 -11.32 7.75
CA VAL A 31 -0.14 -10.94 9.05
C VAL A 31 0.60 -9.73 9.62
N ALA A 32 1.94 -9.70 9.55
CA ALA A 32 2.73 -8.57 10.01
C ALA A 32 2.41 -7.28 9.23
N ARG A 33 2.11 -7.40 7.93
CA ARG A 33 1.66 -6.28 7.09
C ARG A 33 0.26 -5.78 7.43
N THR A 34 -0.61 -6.69 7.88
CA THR A 34 -2.04 -6.42 8.14
C THR A 34 -2.34 -6.15 9.61
N GLY A 35 -1.38 -6.46 10.51
CA GLY A 35 -1.48 -6.14 11.91
C GLY A 35 -1.80 -4.65 12.08
N PRO A 36 -2.64 -4.28 13.06
CA PRO A 36 -3.01 -2.90 13.27
C PRO A 36 -1.73 -2.12 13.52
N ARG A 37 -1.26 -1.42 12.48
CA ARG A 37 -0.29 -0.35 12.61
C ARG A 37 -0.97 0.54 13.63
N ALA A 38 -0.39 0.68 14.83
CA ALA A 38 -0.91 1.57 15.83
C ALA A 38 -0.91 2.95 15.18
N VAL A 39 -2.04 3.33 14.60
CA VAL A 39 -2.27 4.67 14.08
C VAL A 39 -2.32 5.47 15.36
N SER A 40 -1.21 6.10 15.70
CA SER A 40 -1.24 7.19 16.64
C SER A 40 -2.29 8.12 16.07
N LEU A 41 -3.44 8.20 16.75
CA LEU A 41 -4.49 9.15 16.43
C LEU A 41 -3.92 10.52 16.79
N ALA A 42 -3.00 11.00 15.96
CA ALA A 42 -2.59 12.38 15.96
C ALA A 42 -3.86 13.22 15.80
N GLU A 43 -3.91 14.36 16.49
CA GLU A 43 -5.06 15.24 16.40
C GLU A 43 -5.48 15.44 14.94
N PRO A 44 -6.79 15.41 14.64
CA PRO A 44 -7.29 15.49 13.28
C PRO A 44 -6.77 16.76 12.61
N ARG A 45 -5.82 16.60 11.70
CA ARG A 45 -5.20 17.72 10.99
C ARG A 45 -6.09 18.13 9.83
N ARG A 46 -6.49 19.39 9.81
CA ARG A 46 -7.31 19.94 8.73
C ARG A 46 -6.41 20.31 7.56
N VAL A 47 -6.71 19.78 6.39
CA VAL A 47 -6.11 20.18 5.12
C VAL A 47 -7.09 21.13 4.44
N ALA A 48 -6.66 22.34 4.12
CA ALA A 48 -7.47 23.26 3.33
C ALA A 48 -7.49 22.78 1.88
N LEU A 49 -8.66 22.37 1.40
CA LEU A 49 -8.85 22.08 -0.01
C LEU A 49 -8.99 23.40 -0.79
N PRO A 50 -8.44 23.48 -2.02
CA PRO A 50 -8.72 24.60 -2.91
C PRO A 50 -10.22 24.76 -3.14
N ALA A 51 -10.69 26.01 -3.21
CA ALA A 51 -12.12 26.29 -3.38
C ALA A 51 -12.64 25.69 -4.71
N GLY A 52 -13.85 25.13 -4.68
CA GLY A 52 -14.48 24.50 -5.84
C GLY A 52 -14.02 23.06 -6.14
N LEU A 53 -13.16 22.47 -5.30
CA LEU A 53 -12.74 21.08 -5.44
C LEU A 53 -13.45 20.17 -4.43
N ARG A 54 -13.97 19.04 -4.92
CA ARG A 54 -14.57 17.96 -4.12
C ARG A 54 -13.60 16.80 -4.03
N LEU A 55 -13.38 16.30 -2.82
CA LEU A 55 -12.60 15.08 -2.59
C LEU A 55 -13.37 13.85 -3.08
N VAL A 56 -12.77 13.08 -3.98
CA VAL A 56 -13.32 11.82 -4.48
C VAL A 56 -12.66 10.64 -3.79
N ARG A 57 -11.34 10.68 -3.66
CA ARG A 57 -10.56 9.61 -3.03
C ARG A 57 -9.31 10.18 -2.35
N ALA A 58 -8.92 9.53 -1.27
CA ALA A 58 -7.62 9.75 -0.63
C ALA A 58 -6.85 8.42 -0.63
N SER A 59 -5.57 8.49 -0.96
CA SER A 59 -4.65 7.37 -0.84
C SER A 59 -3.37 7.83 -0.11
N ALA A 60 -2.81 6.99 0.75
CA ALA A 60 -1.60 7.29 1.49
C ALA A 60 -0.49 6.32 1.11
N THR A 61 0.71 6.82 0.85
CA THR A 61 1.89 6.02 0.55
C THR A 61 3.11 6.66 1.21
N GLY A 62 3.69 5.96 2.19
CA GLY A 62 4.78 6.50 3.00
C GLY A 62 4.36 7.77 3.74
N ASP A 63 5.15 8.84 3.58
CA ASP A 63 4.92 10.16 4.20
C ASP A 63 4.08 11.11 3.33
N ARG A 64 3.40 10.57 2.31
CA ARG A 64 2.58 11.36 1.39
C ARG A 64 1.15 10.85 1.35
N VAL A 65 0.22 11.79 1.26
CA VAL A 65 -1.20 11.57 0.99
C VAL A 65 -1.52 12.17 -0.37
N LEU A 66 -1.99 11.35 -1.29
CA LEU A 66 -2.52 11.78 -2.58
C LEU A 66 -4.04 11.90 -2.47
N LEU A 67 -4.55 13.11 -2.73
CA LEU A 67 -5.96 13.42 -2.78
C LEU A 67 -6.38 13.53 -4.24
N GLU A 68 -7.29 12.66 -4.67
CA GLU A 68 -8.00 12.75 -5.94
C GLU A 68 -9.20 13.69 -5.74
N LEU A 69 -9.14 14.81 -6.45
CA LEU A 69 -10.11 15.88 -6.39
C LEU A 69 -10.81 16.00 -7.76
N VAL A 70 -12.05 16.48 -7.75
CA VAL A 70 -12.75 16.90 -8.97
C VAL A 70 -13.25 18.32 -8.79
N ASP A 71 -13.23 19.10 -9.87
CA ASP A 71 -13.83 20.42 -9.88
C ASP A 71 -15.35 20.37 -10.18
N GLU A 72 -15.99 21.53 -10.26
CA GLU A 72 -17.42 21.64 -10.60
C GLU A 72 -17.77 21.11 -12.01
N HIS A 73 -16.77 20.90 -12.86
CA HIS A 73 -16.90 20.37 -14.22
C HIS A 73 -16.46 18.90 -14.31
N ASP A 74 -16.34 18.21 -13.16
CA ASP A 74 -15.83 16.83 -13.02
C ASP A 74 -14.43 16.61 -13.63
N ARG A 75 -13.62 17.68 -13.75
CA ARG A 75 -12.24 17.55 -14.22
C ARG A 75 -11.36 17.00 -13.11
N PRO A 76 -10.53 15.98 -13.38
CA PRO A 76 -9.69 15.35 -12.37
C PRO A 76 -8.48 16.19 -12.00
N HIS A 77 -8.28 16.35 -10.69
CA HIS A 77 -7.18 17.06 -10.07
C HIS A 77 -6.50 16.17 -9.02
N LEU A 78 -5.19 16.30 -8.90
CA LEU A 78 -4.40 15.59 -7.90
C LEU A 78 -3.73 16.59 -6.97
N LEU A 79 -3.93 16.42 -5.66
CA LEU A 79 -3.25 17.18 -4.63
C LEU A 79 -2.40 16.25 -3.78
N LEU A 80 -1.09 16.47 -3.81
CA LEU A 80 -0.14 15.75 -2.97
C LEU A 80 0.06 16.53 -1.68
N VAL A 81 -0.13 15.85 -0.55
CA VAL A 81 -0.03 16.41 0.78
C VAL A 81 1.03 15.63 1.56
N ASP A 82 1.82 16.34 2.34
CA ASP A 82 2.74 15.74 3.30
C ASP A 82 1.96 15.20 4.50
N ALA A 83 2.07 13.90 4.78
CA ALA A 83 1.29 13.25 5.83
C ALA A 83 1.69 13.73 7.23
N ALA A 84 2.95 14.11 7.41
CA ALA A 84 3.47 14.54 8.71
C ALA A 84 3.04 15.97 9.06
N THR A 85 2.92 16.85 8.05
CA THR A 85 2.65 18.29 8.24
C THR A 85 1.26 18.74 7.79
N GLY A 86 0.57 17.95 6.96
CA GLY A 86 -0.68 18.32 6.30
C GLY A 86 -0.51 19.41 5.24
N THR A 87 0.74 19.73 4.86
CA THR A 87 1.02 20.79 3.89
C THR A 87 0.89 20.28 2.45
N PRO A 88 0.28 21.04 1.54
CA PRO A 88 0.27 20.70 0.13
C PRO A 88 1.68 20.82 -0.45
N VAL A 89 2.16 19.73 -1.03
CA VAL A 89 3.50 19.58 -1.61
C VAL A 89 3.46 19.84 -3.12
N GLY A 90 2.35 19.50 -3.76
CA GLY A 90 2.20 19.65 -5.20
C GLY A 90 0.75 19.52 -5.64
N TYR A 91 0.43 20.18 -6.74
CA TYR A 91 -0.88 20.16 -7.36
C TYR A 91 -0.72 19.89 -8.86
N LEU A 92 -1.43 18.89 -9.35
CA LEU A 92 -1.41 18.50 -10.76
C LEU A 92 -2.83 18.52 -11.31
N MET A 93 -2.98 19.14 -12.48
CA MET A 93 -4.19 19.05 -13.28
C MET A 93 -3.98 17.97 -14.33
N ILE A 94 -4.87 16.99 -14.40
CA ILE A 94 -4.83 15.96 -15.43
C ILE A 94 -5.60 16.52 -16.63
N ALA A 95 -4.88 16.88 -17.69
CA ALA A 95 -5.46 17.23 -18.97
C ALA A 95 -5.45 16.00 -19.90
N PRO A 96 -6.52 15.72 -20.65
CA PRO A 96 -6.49 14.70 -21.68
C PRO A 96 -5.44 15.08 -22.75
N THR A 97 -4.64 14.11 -23.18
CA THR A 97 -3.74 14.27 -24.32
C THR A 97 -4.56 14.44 -25.61
N PRO A 98 -4.16 15.35 -26.52
CA PRO A 98 -4.86 15.61 -27.77
C PRO A 98 -4.87 14.40 -28.72
#